data_AF-A0A495RJ09-F1
#
_entry.id   AF-A0A495RJ09-F1
#
_cell.length_a   1.000
_cell.length_b   1.000
_cell.length_c   1.000
_cell.angle_alpha   90.00
_cell.angle_beta   90.00
_cell.angle_gamma   90.00
#
_symmetry.space_group_name_H-M   'P 1'
#
loop_
_entity.id
_entity.type
_entity.pdbx_description
1 polymer ?
#
loop_
_entity_poly.entity_id
_entity_poly.type
_entity_poly.pdbx_seq_one_letter_code
_entity_poly.pdbx_strand_id
1 'polypeptide(L)'
;MNLLKVSGLIVTVGLLTACTTQTPAEKEAESKAHAQQLLDMQIRLAKQCDPQIAQMMAQLPTVNELPAESRKQFEKNYNKRFHNPVFQACYSLAWKSYKELNQLEITRMQAWREANQLNWESGFFYNGPYSYWY
;
A
#
# COMPACT_ATOMS: atom_id res chain seq x y z
N MET A 1 -13.47 7.02 -62.66
CA MET A 1 -12.67 7.90 -61.79
C MET A 1 -13.16 7.67 -60.36
N ASN A 2 -12.41 6.86 -59.61
CA ASN A 2 -12.84 6.21 -58.37
C ASN A 2 -12.43 7.05 -57.16
N LEU A 3 -13.37 7.68 -56.46
CA LEU A 3 -13.11 8.41 -55.21
C LEU A 3 -14.24 8.27 -54.17
N LEU A 4 -14.97 7.15 -54.18
CA LEU A 4 -16.12 6.93 -53.28
C LEU A 4 -16.19 5.49 -52.76
N LYS A 5 -15.08 4.91 -52.29
CA LYS A 5 -15.09 3.60 -51.57
C LYS A 5 -13.95 3.45 -50.56
N VAL A 6 -13.68 4.49 -49.76
CA VAL A 6 -12.84 4.36 -48.56
C VAL A 6 -13.56 5.07 -47.41
N SER A 7 -14.73 4.56 -47.07
CA SER A 7 -15.47 5.00 -45.89
C SER A 7 -16.03 3.75 -45.23
N GLY A 8 -15.43 3.35 -44.11
CA GLY A 8 -15.88 2.17 -43.36
C GLY A 8 -14.78 1.27 -42.83
N LEU A 9 -13.63 1.78 -42.39
CA LEU A 9 -12.70 0.98 -41.58
C LEU A 9 -11.72 1.84 -40.74
N ILE A 10 -12.21 2.90 -40.09
CA ILE A 10 -11.42 3.67 -39.10
C ILE A 10 -12.37 4.19 -38.00
N VAL A 11 -12.94 3.31 -37.17
CA VAL A 11 -13.66 3.76 -35.95
C VAL A 11 -13.32 2.91 -34.71
N THR A 12 -12.61 1.79 -34.83
CA THR A 12 -12.37 0.88 -33.69
C THR A 12 -11.06 1.10 -32.92
N VAL A 13 -10.35 2.22 -33.10
CA VAL A 13 -9.06 2.48 -32.42
C VAL A 13 -9.17 3.50 -31.26
N GLY A 14 -10.34 4.12 -31.05
CA GLY A 14 -10.47 5.25 -30.11
C GLY A 14 -10.73 4.93 -28.63
N LEU A 15 -10.97 3.67 -28.25
CA LEU A 15 -11.47 3.34 -26.90
C LEU A 15 -10.42 2.78 -25.91
N LEU A 16 -9.13 2.84 -26.23
CA LEU A 16 -8.07 2.34 -25.33
C LEU A 16 -7.18 3.43 -24.69
N THR A 17 -7.47 4.72 -24.90
CA THR A 17 -6.67 5.81 -24.32
C THR A 17 -7.20 6.37 -23.00
N ALA A 18 -8.25 5.80 -22.42
CA ALA A 18 -8.86 6.29 -21.17
C ALA A 18 -8.14 5.88 -19.87
N CYS A 19 -6.97 5.23 -19.92
CA CYS A 19 -6.25 4.79 -18.71
C CYS A 19 -4.97 5.59 -18.40
N THR A 20 -4.71 6.74 -19.02
CA THR A 20 -3.44 7.47 -18.79
C THR A 20 -3.56 8.94 -18.38
N THR A 21 -4.76 9.47 -18.15
CA THR A 21 -4.94 10.84 -17.67
C THR A 21 -5.38 10.90 -16.21
N GLN A 22 -4.55 10.36 -15.30
CA GLN A 22 -4.66 10.74 -13.88
C GLN A 22 -4.37 12.24 -13.78
N THR A 23 -5.36 12.99 -13.32
CA THR A 23 -5.22 14.43 -13.11
C THR A 23 -4.16 14.69 -12.03
N PRO A 24 -3.42 15.80 -12.09
CA PRO A 24 -2.42 16.12 -11.07
C PRO A 24 -3.03 16.18 -9.65
N ALA A 25 -4.29 16.59 -9.54
CA ALA A 25 -5.04 16.59 -8.27
C ALA A 25 -5.29 15.19 -7.71
N GLU A 26 -5.59 14.19 -8.56
CA GLU A 26 -5.77 12.79 -8.14
C GLU A 26 -4.45 12.19 -7.64
N LYS A 27 -3.33 12.49 -8.32
CA LYS A 27 -2.00 12.03 -7.88
C LYS A 27 -1.59 12.60 -6.53
N GLU A 28 -1.88 13.88 -6.29
CA GLU A 28 -1.65 14.50 -4.99
C GLU A 28 -2.51 13.86 -3.90
N ALA A 29 -3.79 13.58 -4.18
CA ALA A 29 -4.68 12.91 -3.24
C ALA A 29 -4.20 11.48 -2.90
N GLU A 30 -3.80 10.70 -3.90
CA GLU A 30 -3.23 9.36 -3.72
C GLU A 30 -1.95 9.40 -2.88
N SER A 31 -1.05 10.34 -3.16
CA SER A 31 0.20 10.48 -2.40
C SER A 31 -0.04 10.81 -0.92
N LYS A 32 -1.02 11.67 -0.63
CA LYS A 32 -1.41 12.02 0.75
C LYS A 32 -2.02 10.82 1.47
N ALA A 33 -2.91 10.08 0.80
CA ALA A 33 -3.49 8.87 1.35
C ALA A 33 -2.41 7.82 1.67
N HIS A 34 -1.46 7.62 0.76
CA HIS A 34 -0.34 6.70 0.99
C HIS A 34 0.56 7.16 2.15
N ALA A 35 0.85 8.46 2.25
CA ALA A 35 1.62 9.00 3.37
C ALA A 35 0.91 8.81 4.72
N GLN A 36 -0.42 8.98 4.76
CA GLN A 36 -1.22 8.71 5.96
C GLN A 36 -1.19 7.23 6.35
N GLN A 37 -1.34 6.31 5.38
CA GLN A 37 -1.26 4.88 5.64
C GLN A 37 0.09 4.46 6.22
N LEU A 38 1.19 5.03 5.70
CA LEU A 38 2.54 4.80 6.23
C LEU A 38 2.68 5.32 7.66
N LEU A 39 2.16 6.51 7.95
CA LEU A 39 2.18 7.09 9.29
C LEU A 39 1.38 6.24 10.28
N ASP A 40 0.16 5.83 9.92
CA ASP A 40 -0.68 4.97 10.75
C ASP A 40 -0.02 3.64 11.08
N MET A 41 0.65 3.05 10.09
CA MET A 41 1.43 1.84 10.28
C MET A 41 2.58 2.07 11.27
N GLN A 42 3.34 3.17 11.13
CA GLN A 42 4.41 3.51 12.06
C GLN A 42 3.89 3.69 13.49
N ILE A 43 2.76 4.38 13.65
CA ILE A 43 2.11 4.58 14.95
C ILE A 43 1.69 3.24 15.54
N ARG A 44 1.08 2.35 14.74
CA ARG A 44 0.67 1.01 15.19
C ARG A 44 1.88 0.19 15.68
N LEU A 45 3.00 0.21 14.94
CA LEU A 45 4.22 -0.49 15.34
C LEU A 45 4.82 0.14 16.60
N ALA A 46 4.91 1.47 16.67
CA ALA A 46 5.44 2.17 17.83
C ALA A 46 4.61 1.91 19.10
N LYS A 47 3.28 1.81 18.97
CA LYS A 47 2.34 1.58 20.09
C LYS A 47 2.60 0.25 20.81
N GLN A 48 3.14 -0.76 20.12
CA GLN A 48 3.52 -2.04 20.72
C GLN A 48 4.72 -1.89 21.70
N CYS A 49 5.54 -0.85 21.52
CA CYS A 49 6.78 -0.63 22.26
C CYS A 49 6.67 0.48 23.31
N ASP A 50 6.13 1.64 22.91
CA ASP A 50 5.85 2.75 23.82
C ASP A 50 4.56 3.46 23.31
N PRO A 51 3.45 3.40 24.08
CA PRO A 51 2.20 4.03 23.66
C PRO A 51 2.27 5.56 23.69
N GLN A 52 3.12 6.15 24.52
CA GLN A 52 3.27 7.60 24.63
C GLN A 52 4.01 8.16 23.42
N ILE A 53 5.10 7.51 22.97
CA ILE A 53 5.75 7.96 21.73
C ILE A 53 4.85 7.76 20.51
N ALA A 54 4.03 6.71 20.46
CA ALA A 54 3.06 6.51 19.39
C ALA A 54 2.03 7.66 19.32
N GLN A 55 1.55 8.14 20.47
CA GLN A 55 0.69 9.32 20.54
C GLN A 55 1.42 10.58 20.05
N MET A 56 2.69 10.74 20.40
CA MET A 56 3.49 11.85 19.91
C MET A 56 3.72 11.77 18.40
N MET A 57 3.95 10.57 17.83
CA MET A 57 4.07 10.37 16.38
C MET A 57 2.79 10.78 15.65
N ALA A 58 1.61 10.50 16.22
CA ALA A 58 0.33 10.94 15.66
C ALA A 58 0.16 12.46 15.63
N GLN A 59 0.85 13.18 16.53
CA GLN A 59 0.80 14.64 16.62
C GLN A 59 1.81 15.33 15.69
N LEU A 60 2.86 14.63 15.21
CA LEU A 60 3.91 15.21 14.35
C LEU A 60 3.40 16.06 13.17
N PRO A 61 2.32 15.68 12.44
CA PRO A 61 1.82 16.47 11.33
C PRO A 61 1.38 17.90 11.73
N THR A 62 0.90 18.08 12.96
CA THR A 62 0.36 19.35 13.47
C THR A 62 1.31 20.07 14.44
N VAL A 63 2.49 19.50 14.73
CA VAL A 63 3.45 20.09 15.70
C VAL A 63 3.92 21.48 15.28
N ASN A 64 3.97 21.76 13.98
CA ASN A 64 4.38 23.06 13.46
C ASN A 64 3.36 24.18 13.75
N GLU A 65 2.11 23.81 14.04
CA GLU A 65 1.02 24.74 14.39
C GLU A 65 1.07 25.14 15.87
N LEU A 66 1.87 24.46 16.69
CA LEU A 66 2.01 24.78 18.11
C LEU A 66 2.82 26.06 18.35
N PRO A 67 2.55 26.80 19.44
CA PRO A 67 3.41 27.89 19.90
C PRO A 67 4.86 27.44 20.04
N ALA A 68 5.81 28.34 19.76
CA ALA A 68 7.25 27.99 19.70
C ALA A 68 7.77 27.30 20.97
N GLU A 69 7.31 27.71 22.15
CA GLU A 69 7.70 27.10 23.42
C GLU A 69 7.14 25.68 23.57
N SER A 70 5.85 25.49 23.27
CA SER A 70 5.20 24.17 23.28
C SER A 70 5.82 23.22 22.27
N ARG A 71 6.19 23.72 21.08
CA ARG A 71 6.90 22.94 20.05
C ARG A 71 8.26 22.47 20.54
N LYS A 72 9.07 23.36 21.13
CA LYS A 72 10.38 22.99 21.70
C LYS A 72 10.25 21.92 22.80
N GLN A 73 9.27 22.07 23.68
CA GLN A 73 9.02 21.08 24.73
C GLN A 73 8.58 19.73 24.15
N PHE A 74 7.71 19.74 23.14
CA PHE A 74 7.31 18.54 22.42
C PHE A 74 8.51 17.85 21.78
N GLU A 75 9.33 18.56 21.01
CA GLU A 75 10.51 18.01 20.32
C GLU A 75 11.52 17.41 21.30
N LYS A 76 11.76 18.08 22.43
CA LYS A 76 12.65 17.57 23.49
C LYS A 76 12.15 16.24 24.05
N ASN A 77 10.86 16.18 24.38
CA ASN A 77 10.24 14.98 24.93
C ASN A 77 10.19 13.84 23.91
N TYR A 78 9.89 14.17 22.65
CA TYR A 78 9.85 13.22 21.55
C TYR A 78 11.23 12.62 21.32
N ASN A 79 12.26 13.46 21.20
CA ASN A 79 13.64 13.02 20.99
C ASN A 79 14.14 12.15 22.14
N LYS A 80 13.85 12.52 23.40
CA LYS A 80 14.25 11.73 24.56
C LYS A 80 13.68 10.30 24.50
N ARG A 81 12.43 10.13 24.08
CA ARG A 81 11.78 8.82 23.96
C ARG A 81 12.22 8.07 22.72
N PHE A 82 12.31 8.77 21.59
CA PHE A 82 12.71 8.19 20.32
C PHE A 82 14.14 7.62 20.36
N HIS A 83 15.02 8.28 21.10
CA HIS A 83 16.40 7.84 21.33
C HIS A 83 16.55 6.93 22.55
N ASN A 84 15.46 6.49 23.17
CA ASN A 84 15.55 5.49 24.22
C ASN A 84 15.98 4.15 23.60
N PRO A 85 17.09 3.53 24.05
CA PRO A 85 17.62 2.31 23.45
C PRO A 85 16.64 1.13 23.52
N VAL A 86 15.81 1.07 24.56
CA VAL A 86 14.77 0.03 24.70
C VAL A 86 13.68 0.20 23.63
N PHE A 87 13.25 1.44 23.42
CA PHE A 87 12.29 1.75 22.37
C PHE A 87 12.86 1.43 20.99
N GLN A 88 14.09 1.86 20.69
CA GLN A 88 14.73 1.63 19.39
C GLN A 88 14.88 0.13 19.08
N ALA A 89 15.32 -0.66 20.05
CA ALA A 89 15.42 -2.11 19.91
C ALA A 89 14.05 -2.74 19.64
N CYS A 90 13.03 -2.41 20.45
CA CYS A 90 11.68 -2.94 20.25
C CYS A 90 11.09 -2.51 18.90
N TYR A 91 11.23 -1.24 18.53
CA TYR A 91 10.68 -0.69 17.30
C TYR A 91 11.34 -1.31 16.06
N SER A 92 12.67 -1.50 16.09
CA SER A 92 13.38 -2.20 15.02
C SER A 92 12.91 -3.66 14.86
N LEU A 93 12.65 -4.36 15.96
CA LEU A 93 12.11 -5.72 15.93
C LEU A 93 10.68 -5.75 15.39
N ALA A 94 9.82 -4.82 15.82
CA ALA A 94 8.45 -4.69 15.32
C ALA A 94 8.44 -4.48 13.79
N TRP A 95 9.34 -3.63 13.29
CA TRP A 95 9.54 -3.42 11.86
C TRP A 95 10.02 -4.66 11.11
N LYS A 96 10.97 -5.41 11.70
CA LYS A 96 11.46 -6.66 11.12
C LYS A 96 10.33 -7.69 11.02
N SER A 97 9.59 -7.89 12.11
CA SER A 97 8.43 -8.79 12.15
C SER A 97 7.37 -8.39 11.13
N TYR A 98 7.03 -7.10 11.03
CA TYR A 98 6.11 -6.61 10.01
C TYR A 98 6.56 -6.96 8.59
N LYS A 99 7.84 -6.73 8.26
CA LYS A 99 8.38 -7.08 6.93
C LYS A 99 8.31 -8.58 6.68
N GLU A 100 8.70 -9.40 7.63
CA GLU A 100 8.66 -10.87 7.51
C GLU A 100 7.23 -11.37 7.29
N LEU A 101 6.26 -10.88 8.05
CA LEU A 101 4.85 -11.23 7.88
C LEU A 101 4.32 -10.86 6.49
N ASN A 102 4.65 -9.66 5.99
CA ASN A 102 4.28 -9.25 4.63
C ASN A 102 4.93 -10.13 3.56
N GLN A 103 6.21 -10.51 3.74
CA GLN A 103 6.88 -11.42 2.81
C GLN A 103 6.22 -12.79 2.80
N LEU A 104 5.90 -13.35 3.97
CA LEU A 104 5.19 -14.62 4.07
C LEU A 104 3.81 -14.57 3.41
N GLU A 105 3.09 -13.46 3.56
CA GLU A 105 1.79 -13.27 2.91
C GLU A 105 1.92 -13.20 1.38
N ILE A 106 2.92 -12.47 0.87
CA ILE A 106 3.24 -12.43 -0.56
C ILE A 106 3.58 -13.84 -1.07
N THR A 107 4.44 -14.58 -0.38
CA THR A 107 4.79 -15.96 -0.75
C THR A 107 3.57 -16.88 -0.72
N ARG A 108 2.68 -16.76 0.30
CA ARG A 108 1.44 -17.53 0.36
C ARG A 108 0.53 -17.20 -0.82
N MET A 109 0.38 -15.93 -1.18
CA MET A 109 -0.43 -15.51 -2.33
C MET A 109 0.16 -16.02 -3.66
N GLN A 110 1.49 -16.00 -3.80
CA GLN A 110 2.19 -16.55 -4.96
C GLN A 110 1.97 -18.06 -5.07
N ALA A 111 2.20 -18.81 -3.98
CA ALA A 111 1.97 -20.25 -3.93
C ALA A 111 0.51 -20.62 -4.22
N TRP A 112 -0.46 -19.84 -3.71
CA TRP A 112 -1.87 -20.03 -4.04
C TRP A 112 -2.16 -19.76 -5.52
N ARG A 113 -1.57 -18.71 -6.10
CA ARG A 113 -1.71 -18.40 -7.53
C ARG A 113 -1.12 -19.50 -8.40
N GLU A 114 0.06 -20.02 -8.05
CA GLU A 114 0.73 -21.12 -8.75
C GLU A 114 -0.08 -22.42 -8.64
N ALA A 115 -0.56 -22.79 -7.44
CA ALA A 115 -1.41 -23.96 -7.25
C ALA A 115 -2.73 -23.84 -8.04
N ASN A 116 -3.35 -22.66 -8.05
CA ASN A 116 -4.54 -22.43 -8.85
C ASN A 116 -4.23 -22.44 -10.35
N GLN A 117 -3.13 -21.84 -10.80
CA GLN A 117 -2.71 -21.88 -12.20
C GLN A 117 -2.48 -23.32 -12.66
N LEU A 118 -1.81 -24.14 -11.85
CA LEU A 118 -1.68 -25.58 -12.09
C LEU A 118 -3.04 -26.26 -12.16
N ASN A 119 -4.03 -25.91 -11.33
CA ASN A 119 -5.39 -26.46 -11.42
C ASN A 119 -6.15 -26.02 -12.69
N TRP A 120 -5.90 -24.79 -13.19
CA TRP A 120 -6.44 -24.30 -14.45
C TRP A 120 -5.77 -24.96 -15.67
N GLU A 121 -4.45 -25.19 -15.62
CA GLU A 121 -3.66 -25.80 -16.71
C GLU A 121 -3.75 -27.34 -16.75
N SER A 122 -3.87 -28.00 -15.60
CA SER A 122 -4.01 -29.47 -15.50
C SER A 122 -5.41 -29.99 -15.82
N GLY A 123 -6.33 -29.11 -16.22
CA GLY A 123 -7.69 -29.50 -16.61
C GLY A 123 -8.49 -30.09 -15.45
N PHE A 124 -8.12 -29.88 -14.19
CA PHE A 124 -8.84 -30.48 -13.04
C PHE A 124 -10.31 -30.03 -12.96
N PHE A 125 -10.61 -28.80 -13.43
CA PHE A 125 -11.98 -28.31 -13.59
C PHE A 125 -12.70 -28.78 -14.87
N TYR A 126 -11.97 -29.26 -15.89
CA TYR A 126 -12.52 -29.73 -17.18
C TYR A 126 -12.59 -31.28 -17.28
N ASN A 127 -11.75 -32.01 -16.55
CA ASN A 127 -11.55 -33.47 -16.60
C ASN A 127 -11.50 -34.12 -15.20
N GLY A 128 -12.02 -33.46 -14.17
CA GLY A 128 -12.23 -34.08 -12.85
C GLY A 128 -13.51 -34.92 -12.80
N PRO A 129 -13.65 -35.90 -11.88
CA PRO A 129 -14.84 -36.76 -11.77
C PRO A 129 -16.16 -36.02 -11.43
N TYR A 130 -16.12 -34.70 -11.28
CA TYR A 130 -17.25 -33.81 -11.02
C TYR A 130 -17.42 -32.71 -12.09
N SER A 131 -16.82 -32.84 -13.29
CA SER A 131 -17.12 -31.91 -14.38
C SER A 131 -18.57 -32.12 -14.84
N TYR A 132 -19.43 -31.15 -14.55
CA TYR A 132 -20.80 -31.12 -15.06
C TYR A 132 -20.76 -30.58 -16.49
N TRP A 133 -20.94 -31.48 -17.45
CA TRP A 133 -21.15 -31.16 -18.86
C TRP A 133 -22.45 -30.34 -19.00
N TYR A 134 -22.36 -29.14 -19.57
CA TYR A 134 -23.47 -28.47 -20.24
C TYR A 134 -23.13 -28.34 -21.72
#